data_AF-A0A7V9FVD7-F1
#
_entry.id   AF-A0A7V9FVD7-F1
#
_cell.length_a   1.000
_cell.length_b   1.000
_cell.length_c   1.000
_cell.angle_alpha   90.00
_cell.angle_beta   90.00
_cell.angle_gamma   90.00
#
_symmetry.space_group_name_H-M   'P 1'
#
loop_
_entity.id
_entity.type
_entity.pdbx_description
1 polymer ?
#
loop_
_entity_poly.entity_id
_entity_poly.type
_entity_poly.pdbx_seq_one_letter_code
_entity_poly.pdbx_strand_id
1 'polypeptide(L)'
;ATSPEHTRGALLAHGFLFNLWKIFEDFLIVVLSEELQARHGGRARGCSCRLDEAGAVEMKPDLVWQVNGQPVAVVDAKYKQEKPSGYPFADLYQVLAYCTALRLPRGHLVYARGNADPARHVVRYSGIEIVCHALDLELPPAKLLAQVGDIADELMATSSTA
;
A
#
# COMPACT_ATOMS: atom_id res chain seq x y z
N ALA A 1 28.88 -4.55 2.59
CA ALA A 1 28.60 -5.79 3.34
C ALA A 1 29.59 -6.85 2.87
N THR A 2 30.39 -7.39 3.77
CA THR A 2 31.38 -8.45 3.49
C THR A 2 30.68 -9.80 3.50
N SER A 3 30.70 -10.49 2.37
CA SER A 3 30.23 -11.88 2.24
C SER A 3 31.14 -12.79 3.08
N PRO A 4 30.62 -13.76 3.85
CA PRO A 4 31.48 -14.73 4.50
C PRO A 4 32.15 -15.59 3.43
N GLU A 5 33.46 -15.41 3.28
CA GLU A 5 34.27 -16.22 2.39
C GLU A 5 34.48 -17.62 2.97
N HIS A 6 34.57 -18.60 2.07
CA HIS A 6 34.60 -20.03 2.32
C HIS A 6 35.92 -20.47 3.01
N THR A 7 36.12 -20.08 4.26
CA THR A 7 37.16 -20.65 5.13
C THR A 7 36.51 -21.20 6.39
N ARG A 8 36.84 -22.43 6.75
CA ARG A 8 36.19 -23.21 7.81
C ARG A 8 36.46 -22.61 9.19
N GLY A 9 35.68 -21.60 9.59
CA GLY A 9 35.60 -21.07 10.94
C GLY A 9 34.48 -21.74 11.73
N ALA A 10 34.67 -21.96 13.03
CA ALA A 10 33.71 -22.62 13.93
C ALA A 10 32.43 -21.81 14.22
N LEU A 11 32.10 -20.81 13.38
CA LEU A 11 30.94 -19.95 13.56
C LEU A 11 29.78 -20.50 12.70
N LEU A 12 28.83 -21.16 13.37
CA LEU A 12 27.54 -21.49 12.78
C LEU A 12 26.77 -20.19 12.52
N ALA A 13 26.68 -19.78 11.26
CA ALA A 13 25.81 -18.68 10.85
C ALA A 13 24.42 -19.24 10.51
N HIS A 14 23.40 -18.85 11.28
CA HIS A 14 22.01 -19.10 10.92
C HIS A 14 21.55 -17.95 10.00
N GLY A 15 21.38 -18.26 8.71
CA GLY A 15 20.80 -17.34 7.74
C GLY A 15 19.29 -17.51 7.66
N PHE A 16 18.54 -16.41 7.70
CA PHE A 16 17.12 -16.39 7.36
C PHE A 16 16.94 -15.62 6.06
N LEU A 17 16.21 -16.22 5.10
CA LEU A 17 15.82 -15.54 3.87
C LEU A 17 14.43 -14.93 4.08
N PHE A 18 14.33 -13.60 3.99
CA PHE A 18 13.09 -12.88 4.15
C PHE A 18 12.62 -12.28 2.82
N ASN A 19 11.32 -12.44 2.53
CA ASN A 19 10.66 -11.71 1.46
C ASN A 19 10.31 -10.31 1.95
N LEU A 20 11.27 -9.37 1.87
CA LEU A 20 11.13 -8.04 2.46
C LEU A 20 9.91 -7.26 1.94
N TRP A 21 9.57 -7.41 0.66
CA TRP A 21 8.38 -6.78 0.09
C TRP A 21 7.09 -7.26 0.75
N LYS A 22 7.00 -8.56 1.05
CA LYS A 22 5.82 -9.16 1.68
C LYS A 22 5.72 -8.79 3.16
N ILE A 23 6.86 -8.73 3.86
CA ILE A 23 6.92 -8.25 5.24
C ILE A 23 6.45 -6.80 5.32
N PHE A 24 6.87 -5.94 4.38
CA PHE A 24 6.40 -4.56 4.32
C PHE A 24 4.89 -4.47 4.08
N GLU A 25 4.37 -5.22 3.11
CA GLU A 25 2.94 -5.29 2.82
C GLU A 25 2.14 -5.74 4.06
N ASP A 26 2.52 -6.86 4.67
CA ASP A 26 1.85 -7.41 5.84
C ASP A 26 1.90 -6.45 7.03
N PHE A 27 3.08 -5.85 7.29
CA PHE A 27 3.26 -4.84 8.32
C PHE A 27 2.32 -3.65 8.11
N LEU A 28 2.31 -3.08 6.90
CA LEU A 28 1.47 -1.93 6.59
C LEU A 28 0.00 -2.27 6.74
N ILE A 29 -0.46 -3.39 6.18
CA ILE A 29 -1.87 -3.78 6.23
C ILE A 29 -2.33 -3.93 7.69
N VAL A 30 -1.53 -4.61 8.53
CA VAL A 30 -1.88 -4.84 9.93
C VAL A 30 -1.98 -3.51 10.68
N VAL A 31 -0.91 -2.71 10.67
CA VAL A 31 -0.86 -1.45 11.43
C VAL A 31 -1.91 -0.46 10.93
N LEU A 32 -2.06 -0.33 9.61
CA LEU A 32 -3.04 0.59 9.02
C LEU A 32 -4.47 0.16 9.36
N SER A 33 -4.75 -1.14 9.37
CA SER A 33 -6.07 -1.66 9.78
C SER A 33 -6.35 -1.37 11.25
N GLU A 34 -5.36 -1.52 12.13
CA GLU A 34 -5.49 -1.21 13.55
C GLU A 34 -5.75 0.29 13.77
N GLU A 35 -5.00 1.18 13.10
CA GLU A 35 -5.19 2.63 13.18
C GLU A 35 -6.56 3.07 12.63
N LEU A 36 -6.97 2.54 11.47
CA LEU A 36 -8.29 2.83 10.89
C LEU A 36 -9.41 2.36 11.82
N GLN A 37 -9.31 1.15 12.35
CA GLN A 37 -10.30 0.59 13.27
C GLN A 37 -10.42 1.44 14.54
N ALA A 38 -9.30 1.85 15.13
CA ALA A 38 -9.27 2.60 16.38
C ALA A 38 -9.82 4.03 16.23
N ARG A 39 -9.52 4.69 15.10
CA ARG A 39 -9.87 6.11 14.88
C ARG A 39 -11.21 6.31 14.17
N HIS A 40 -11.53 5.44 13.21
CA HIS A 40 -12.63 5.64 12.26
C HIS A 40 -13.63 4.48 12.23
N GLY A 41 -13.33 3.38 12.92
CA GLY A 41 -14.12 2.15 12.85
C GLY A 41 -14.04 1.48 11.46
N GLY A 42 -15.04 0.67 11.13
CA GLY A 42 -15.04 -0.12 9.89
C GLY A 42 -14.35 -1.47 10.04
N ARG A 43 -13.86 -2.04 8.93
CA ARG A 43 -13.03 -3.25 8.90
C ARG A 43 -12.38 -3.44 7.53
N ALA A 44 -11.32 -4.24 7.48
CA ALA A 44 -10.78 -4.76 6.23
C ALA A 44 -11.75 -5.76 5.58
N ARG A 45 -11.91 -5.68 4.26
CA ARG A 45 -12.64 -6.66 3.43
C ARG A 45 -11.66 -7.70 2.88
N GLY A 46 -12.12 -8.95 2.74
CA GLY A 46 -11.38 -9.98 1.99
C GLY A 46 -11.02 -9.53 0.57
N CYS A 47 -9.75 -9.73 0.21
CA CYS A 47 -9.01 -9.05 -0.86
C CYS A 47 -9.33 -9.55 -2.29
N SER A 48 -10.58 -9.50 -2.74
CA SER A 48 -10.88 -9.65 -4.17
C SER A 48 -12.04 -8.79 -4.68
N CYS A 49 -11.86 -8.26 -5.88
CA CYS A 49 -12.88 -7.57 -6.67
C CYS A 49 -12.77 -7.96 -8.16
N ARG A 50 -13.80 -7.62 -8.94
CA ARG A 50 -13.86 -7.88 -10.39
C ARG A 50 -13.86 -6.55 -11.14
N LEU A 51 -13.04 -6.43 -12.19
CA LEU A 51 -12.94 -5.20 -12.97
C LEU A 51 -14.08 -5.05 -13.97
N ASP A 52 -14.43 -6.15 -14.63
CA ASP A 52 -15.33 -6.19 -15.77
C ASP A 52 -16.70 -6.76 -15.40
N GLU A 53 -17.72 -6.41 -16.19
CA GLU A 53 -19.09 -6.87 -15.99
C GLU A 53 -19.23 -8.39 -16.14
N ALA A 54 -18.39 -9.02 -16.96
CA ALA A 54 -18.37 -10.48 -17.12
C ALA A 54 -17.64 -11.21 -15.98
N GLY A 55 -16.98 -10.48 -15.08
CA GLY A 55 -16.25 -11.03 -13.94
C GLY A 55 -15.00 -11.83 -14.31
N ALA A 56 -14.48 -11.68 -15.53
CA ALA A 56 -13.33 -12.43 -16.03
C ALA A 56 -12.00 -11.94 -15.43
N VAL A 57 -11.92 -10.66 -15.07
CA VAL A 57 -10.70 -10.01 -14.58
C VAL A 57 -10.78 -9.87 -13.06
N GLU A 58 -10.12 -10.79 -12.37
CA GLU A 58 -9.94 -10.73 -10.92
C GLU A 58 -8.84 -9.74 -10.54
N MET A 59 -9.11 -8.97 -9.50
CA MET A 59 -8.18 -8.02 -8.91
C MET A 59 -8.07 -8.25 -7.42
N LYS A 60 -6.85 -8.07 -6.90
CA LYS A 60 -6.52 -8.25 -5.49
C LYS A 60 -5.77 -7.02 -4.99
N PRO A 61 -6.48 -6.01 -4.50
CA PRO A 61 -5.87 -4.93 -3.73
C PRO A 61 -5.33 -5.48 -2.40
N ASP A 62 -4.28 -4.84 -1.87
CA ASP A 62 -3.69 -5.24 -0.59
C ASP A 62 -4.63 -4.97 0.59
N LEU A 63 -5.34 -3.84 0.56
CA LEU A 63 -6.36 -3.50 1.54
C LEU A 63 -7.56 -2.81 0.88
N VAL A 64 -8.75 -3.30 1.20
CA VAL A 64 -10.01 -2.58 0.95
C VAL A 64 -10.67 -2.32 2.29
N TRP A 65 -10.79 -1.05 2.69
CA TRP A 65 -11.44 -0.68 3.93
C TRP A 65 -12.94 -0.48 3.72
N GLN A 66 -13.75 -1.01 4.63
CA GLN A 66 -15.19 -0.90 4.59
C GLN A 66 -15.77 -0.26 5.85
N VAL A 67 -16.75 0.61 5.65
CA VAL A 67 -17.62 1.12 6.71
C VAL A 67 -19.05 0.75 6.34
N ASN A 68 -19.79 0.15 7.28
CA ASN A 68 -21.16 -0.33 7.06
C ASN A 68 -21.31 -1.24 5.81
N GLY A 69 -20.29 -2.06 5.53
CA GLY A 69 -20.27 -2.99 4.39
C GLY A 69 -19.97 -2.36 3.04
N GLN A 70 -19.79 -1.04 2.96
CA GLN A 70 -19.43 -0.33 1.73
C GLN A 70 -17.93 -0.06 1.68
N PRO A 71 -17.23 -0.34 0.56
CA PRO A 71 -15.86 0.12 0.37
C PRO A 71 -15.78 1.64 0.49
N VAL A 72 -14.85 2.14 1.29
CA VAL A 72 -14.61 3.58 1.46
C VAL A 72 -13.18 3.98 1.10
N ALA A 73 -12.24 3.04 1.17
CA ALA A 73 -10.85 3.25 0.76
C ALA A 73 -10.26 1.98 0.16
N VAL A 74 -9.28 2.16 -0.73
CA VAL A 74 -8.45 1.08 -1.26
C VAL A 74 -6.99 1.51 -1.17
N VAL A 75 -6.14 0.57 -0.74
CA VAL A 75 -4.71 0.77 -0.59
C VAL A 75 -3.96 -0.35 -1.28
N ASP A 76 -2.85 0.02 -1.88
CA ASP A 76 -1.88 -0.89 -2.44
C ASP A 76 -0.46 -0.48 -1.97
N ALA A 77 0.29 -1.45 -1.48
CA ALA A 77 1.58 -1.29 -0.83
C ALA A 77 2.69 -1.62 -1.81
N LYS A 78 3.66 -0.72 -1.97
CA LYS A 78 4.76 -0.90 -2.93
C LYS A 78 6.13 -0.81 -2.25
N TYR A 79 6.85 -1.93 -2.31
CA TYR A 79 8.26 -2.03 -1.93
C TYR A 79 9.12 -2.20 -3.20
N LYS A 80 9.82 -1.15 -3.63
CA LYS A 80 10.64 -1.15 -4.86
C LYS A 80 12.03 -0.59 -4.58
N GLN A 81 13.02 -1.44 -4.29
CA GLN A 81 14.38 -0.99 -3.96
C GLN A 81 15.14 -0.30 -5.12
N GLU A 82 14.64 -0.37 -6.36
CA GLU A 82 15.25 0.27 -7.53
C GLU A 82 14.16 0.87 -8.45
N LYS A 83 14.51 1.93 -9.20
CA LYS A 83 13.67 2.41 -10.32
C LYS A 83 13.61 1.29 -11.36
N PRO A 84 12.44 0.68 -11.62
CA PRO A 84 12.38 -0.48 -12.49
C PRO A 84 12.75 -0.09 -13.92
N SER A 85 13.49 -0.96 -14.60
CA SER A 85 13.73 -0.92 -16.07
C SER A 85 12.47 -1.24 -16.91
N GLY A 86 11.29 -1.34 -16.26
CA GLY A 86 9.99 -1.65 -16.85
C GLY A 86 9.06 -0.44 -16.96
N TYR A 87 7.74 -0.68 -16.84
CA TYR A 87 6.72 0.37 -16.95
C TYR A 87 6.70 1.25 -15.68
N PRO A 88 7.10 2.54 -15.76
CA PRO A 88 7.36 3.38 -14.59
C PRO A 88 6.12 3.77 -13.77
N PHE A 89 4.92 3.35 -14.18
CA PHE A 89 3.63 3.77 -13.59
C PHE A 89 2.59 2.64 -13.46
N ALA A 90 3.04 1.37 -13.51
CA ALA A 90 2.13 0.22 -13.50
C ALA A 90 1.23 0.16 -12.24
N ASP A 91 1.76 0.62 -11.11
CA ASP A 91 1.07 0.80 -9.83
C ASP A 91 -0.07 1.83 -9.90
N LEU A 92 0.14 2.96 -10.58
CA LEU A 92 -0.93 3.94 -10.82
C LEU A 92 -2.08 3.31 -11.60
N TYR A 93 -1.79 2.48 -12.61
CA TYR A 93 -2.82 1.82 -13.40
C TYR A 93 -3.57 0.75 -12.60
N GLN A 94 -2.89 0.03 -11.69
CA GLN A 94 -3.54 -0.91 -10.78
C GLN A 94 -4.54 -0.20 -9.86
N VAL A 95 -4.13 0.89 -9.21
CA VAL A 95 -5.02 1.61 -8.29
C VAL A 95 -6.17 2.29 -9.01
N LEU A 96 -5.96 2.80 -10.24
CA LEU A 96 -7.04 3.26 -11.10
C LEU A 96 -8.07 2.16 -11.38
N ALA A 97 -7.61 0.94 -11.70
CA ALA A 97 -8.50 -0.20 -11.94
C ALA A 97 -9.27 -0.58 -10.67
N TYR A 98 -8.62 -0.58 -9.51
CA TYR A 98 -9.28 -0.83 -8.22
C TYR A 98 -10.36 0.22 -7.92
N CYS A 99 -10.05 1.50 -8.10
CA CYS A 99 -11.02 2.58 -7.88
C CYS A 99 -12.22 2.45 -8.81
N THR A 100 -12.00 2.13 -10.07
CA THR A 100 -13.06 1.89 -11.06
C THR A 100 -13.97 0.74 -10.62
N ALA A 101 -13.41 -0.41 -10.24
CA ALA A 101 -14.18 -1.57 -9.83
C ALA A 101 -14.92 -1.40 -8.51
N LEU A 102 -14.35 -0.65 -7.57
CA LEU A 102 -14.93 -0.41 -6.24
C LEU A 102 -15.79 0.86 -6.18
N ARG A 103 -15.88 1.63 -7.29
CA ARG A 103 -16.54 2.94 -7.38
C ARG A 103 -16.03 3.93 -6.34
N LEU A 104 -14.72 3.92 -6.10
CA LEU A 104 -14.07 4.85 -5.18
C LEU A 104 -13.56 6.08 -5.93
N PRO A 105 -13.80 7.30 -5.43
CA PRO A 105 -13.27 8.53 -6.02
C PRO A 105 -11.77 8.71 -5.73
N ARG A 106 -11.21 7.92 -4.81
CA ARG A 106 -9.81 8.02 -4.42
C ARG A 106 -9.21 6.65 -4.12
N GLY A 107 -7.95 6.48 -4.50
CA GLY A 107 -7.14 5.30 -4.18
C GLY A 107 -5.77 5.70 -3.64
N HIS A 108 -5.18 4.83 -2.83
CA HIS A 108 -3.97 5.15 -2.08
C HIS A 108 -2.84 4.17 -2.43
N LEU A 109 -1.68 4.72 -2.76
CA LEU A 109 -0.43 3.96 -2.91
C LEU A 109 0.48 4.29 -1.74
N VAL A 110 1.03 3.28 -1.08
CA VAL A 110 1.98 3.50 0.01
C VAL A 110 3.32 2.89 -0.37
N TYR A 111 4.30 3.75 -0.62
CA TYR A 111 5.67 3.36 -0.92
C TYR A 111 6.50 3.33 0.35
N ALA A 112 7.34 2.31 0.52
CA ALA A 112 8.48 2.45 1.42
C ALA A 112 9.37 3.61 0.91
N ARG A 113 9.74 4.55 1.79
CA ARG A 113 10.54 5.72 1.45
C ARG A 113 11.86 5.33 0.79
N GLY A 114 12.30 6.15 -0.16
CA GLY A 114 13.39 5.86 -1.10
C GLY A 114 12.89 5.45 -2.48
N ASN A 115 11.59 5.13 -2.61
CA ASN A 115 11.02 4.57 -3.83
C ASN A 115 10.17 5.58 -4.63
N ALA A 116 9.54 6.55 -3.96
CA ALA A 116 8.79 7.66 -4.57
C ALA A 116 8.55 8.79 -3.54
N ASP A 117 8.43 10.03 -4.02
CA ASP A 117 7.97 11.16 -3.21
C ASP A 117 6.44 11.14 -3.05
N PRO A 118 5.90 11.73 -1.96
CA PRO A 118 4.46 11.96 -1.86
C PRO A 118 3.94 12.74 -3.08
N ALA A 119 2.88 12.24 -3.69
CA ALA A 119 2.33 12.80 -4.92
C ALA A 119 0.81 12.62 -4.98
N ARG A 120 0.14 13.46 -5.76
CA ARG A 120 -1.29 13.35 -6.04
C ARG A 120 -1.50 13.37 -7.55
N HIS A 121 -2.25 12.40 -8.05
CA HIS A 121 -2.58 12.26 -9.47
C HIS A 121 -4.09 12.30 -9.66
N VAL A 122 -4.59 13.41 -10.20
CA VAL A 122 -5.99 13.50 -10.65
C VAL A 122 -6.08 12.87 -12.04
N VAL A 123 -6.82 11.77 -12.14
CA VAL A 123 -6.94 11.01 -13.38
C VAL A 123 -7.90 11.74 -14.33
N ARG A 124 -7.44 11.95 -15.57
CA ARG A 124 -8.20 12.66 -16.59
C ARG A 124 -9.53 11.95 -16.87
N TYR A 125 -10.62 12.71 -16.85
CA TYR A 125 -11.97 12.27 -17.23
C TYR A 125 -12.61 11.15 -16.39
N SER A 126 -12.05 10.80 -15.23
CA SER A 126 -12.64 9.76 -14.36
C SER A 126 -13.20 10.28 -13.04
N GLY A 127 -12.75 11.47 -12.59
CA GLY A 127 -13.03 11.96 -11.23
C GLY A 127 -12.28 11.20 -10.13
N ILE A 128 -11.32 10.35 -10.49
CA ILE A 128 -10.51 9.56 -9.54
C ILE A 128 -9.21 10.30 -9.21
N GLU A 129 -8.90 10.42 -7.93
CA GLU A 129 -7.60 10.86 -7.42
C GLU A 129 -6.78 9.66 -6.92
N ILE A 130 -5.50 9.60 -7.27
CA ILE A 130 -4.55 8.63 -6.69
C ILE A 130 -3.58 9.39 -5.79
N VAL A 131 -3.57 9.05 -4.51
CA VAL A 131 -2.67 9.66 -3.51
C VAL A 131 -1.53 8.70 -3.21
N CYS A 132 -0.31 9.15 -3.46
CA CYS A 132 0.92 8.43 -3.18
C CYS A 132 1.51 8.91 -1.86
N HIS A 133 1.75 7.96 -0.96
CA HIS A 133 2.35 8.16 0.36
C HIS A 133 3.75 7.57 0.37
N ALA A 134 4.64 8.17 1.17
CA ALA A 134 5.96 7.62 1.43
C ALA A 134 6.11 7.33 2.93
N LEU A 135 6.32 6.06 3.28
CA LEU A 135 6.49 5.60 4.64
C LEU A 135 7.98 5.41 4.96
N ASP A 136 8.51 6.15 5.93
CA ASP A 136 9.93 6.15 6.26
C ASP A 136 10.31 5.01 7.21
N LEU A 137 10.80 3.91 6.64
CA LEU A 137 11.20 2.72 7.39
C LEU A 137 12.50 2.90 8.20
N GLU A 138 13.23 4.00 8.00
CA GLU A 138 14.45 4.31 8.78
C GLU A 138 14.13 5.03 10.09
N LEU A 139 12.88 5.47 10.28
CA LEU A 139 12.46 6.13 11.51
C LEU A 139 12.33 5.15 12.69
N PRO A 140 12.50 5.63 13.93
CA PRO A 140 12.17 4.86 15.11
C PRO A 140 10.70 4.39 15.11
N PRO A 141 10.37 3.21 15.67
CA PRO A 141 9.05 2.59 15.57
C PRO A 141 7.89 3.53 15.93
N ALA A 142 8.00 4.31 17.01
CA ALA A 142 6.94 5.24 17.40
C ALA A 142 6.64 6.31 16.34
N LYS A 143 7.65 6.79 15.61
CA LYS A 143 7.48 7.78 14.53
C LYS A 143 6.94 7.13 13.26
N LEU A 144 7.39 5.91 12.96
CA LEU A 144 6.86 5.12 11.84
C LEU A 144 5.36 4.85 12.04
N LEU A 145 4.95 4.42 13.24
CA LEU A 145 3.54 4.20 13.56
C LEU A 145 2.71 5.49 13.48
N ALA A 146 3.27 6.62 13.92
CA ALA A 146 2.62 7.92 13.75
C ALA A 146 2.36 8.26 12.27
N GLN A 147 3.32 7.99 11.37
CA GLN A 147 3.11 8.17 9.93
C GLN A 147 1.99 7.28 9.37
N VAL A 148 1.87 6.04 9.84
CA VAL A 148 0.74 5.17 9.44
C VAL A 148 -0.59 5.74 9.93
N GLY A 149 -0.61 6.33 11.12
CA GLY A 149 -1.76 7.08 11.63
C GLY A 149 -2.15 8.27 10.74
N ASP A 150 -1.19 9.07 10.29
CA ASP A 150 -1.44 10.19 9.37
C ASP A 150 -2.01 9.70 8.03
N ILE A 151 -1.49 8.57 7.53
CA ILE A 151 -2.02 7.91 6.33
C ILE A 151 -3.47 7.46 6.56
N ALA A 152 -3.78 6.86 7.71
CA ALA A 152 -5.14 6.44 8.07
C ALA A 152 -6.14 7.61 8.07
N ASP A 153 -5.73 8.77 8.58
CA ASP A 153 -6.56 9.97 8.59
C ASP A 153 -6.77 10.52 7.16
N GLU A 154 -5.73 10.54 6.33
CA GLU A 154 -5.84 10.96 4.92
C GLU A 154 -6.73 10.00 4.11
N LEU A 155 -6.71 8.70 4.41
CA LEU A 155 -7.60 7.71 3.79
C LEU A 155 -9.08 8.02 4.01
N MET A 156 -9.42 8.55 5.18
CA MET A 156 -10.79 8.83 5.59
C MET A 156 -11.22 10.28 5.35
N ALA A 157 -10.28 11.19 5.07
CA ALA A 157 -10.59 12.57 4.71
C ALA A 157 -11.42 12.61 3.43
N THR A 158 -12.58 13.26 3.41
CA THR A 158 -13.38 13.39 2.18
C THR A 158 -12.69 14.31 1.18
N SER A 159 -12.56 13.86 -0.07
CA SER A 159 -12.19 14.76 -1.17
C SER A 159 -13.30 15.82 -1.30
N SER A 160 -13.00 17.07 -0.93
CA SER A 160 -13.90 18.17 -1.20
C SER A 160 -13.93 18.38 -2.71
N THR A 161 -14.98 17.90 -3.36
CA THR A 161 -15.26 18.19 -4.76
C THR A 161 -15.65 19.67 -4.85
N ALA A 162 -14.79 20.47 -5.50
CA ALA A 162 -15.16 21.78 -6.04
C ALA A 162 -15.85 21.61 -7.39
#